data_AF-A0A1I5QUP1-F1
#
_entry.id   AF-A0A1I5QUP1-F1
#
_cell.length_a   1.000
_cell.length_b   1.000
_cell.length_c   1.000
_cell.angle_alpha   90.00
_cell.angle_beta   90.00
_cell.angle_gamma   90.00
#
_symmetry.space_group_name_H-M   'P 1'
#
loop_
_entity.id
_entity.type
_entity.pdbx_description
1 polymer ?
#
loop_
_entity_poly.entity_id
_entity_poly.type
_entity_poly.pdbx_seq_one_letter_code
_entity_poly.pdbx_strand_id
1 'polypeptide(L)'
;MSQGSDVVEARGRPFKTAAFIAYRVLWVVLFVGAIVSVSYGGLTSELATQRQQKAGFALGLSPYLQPSAEGMLLGPLGKEGSRIGFREGDLLLAVDGKRLPSEDDARVAALTGPAGDAVRLTVRHQDGIIRTIGVVRDPYRLQRSMADWGIDYEVRRWTAFAIFLIAWSASLLTALLLFLRRPREKVAQLLSFSLVLGLAPGVDLQYSLATIVLTLAVLLFATRRISTGWQWLALASVLIGEACRSLMIYGFLSSSWFPLVAAIPPAALLLAVMQQLRVTPTGIARQQIKSVLFGITAFCVLRLANSALVYLQAHVDDLALGSWIILFSHLTFALSALAIPAGLLISLFRFRLYDAETAISRSVAFGALTLILLAIFAASGKIIEALGERFLGAEMGAWSGALGAAIAAVITVPVHGRVTRWAERRFQGDLFRLRRSLPALVADLRETADPQALGHATLARLGTGVRAAHGAVTANGLVIASRGVEPDTVTDWLRHAGEAPGDHDRLHADRGDPLFPLRVPLYADGVGLAGWLLLGPRPDGSFYGKDERETLMEIADPVARALAISSRRHSEETARASAFDRLTQRLTDLETLFDRLVASRTPIGSAVT
;
A
#
# COMPACT_ATOMS: atom_id res chain seq x y z
N MET A 1 21.86 53.27 16.85
CA MET A 1 20.65 54.01 16.40
C MET A 1 20.25 53.41 15.05
N SER A 2 19.50 52.32 15.07
CA SER A 2 18.03 52.23 14.94
C SER A 2 17.53 52.43 13.50
N GLN A 3 17.17 51.31 12.86
CA GLN A 3 15.98 51.04 12.05
C GLN A 3 16.24 49.69 11.36
N GLY A 4 15.47 48.62 11.55
CA GLY A 4 14.08 48.54 11.97
C GLY A 4 13.28 47.94 10.81
N SER A 5 12.84 46.69 11.00
CA SER A 5 11.70 46.04 10.34
C SER A 5 11.68 45.96 8.80
N ASP A 6 12.00 44.78 8.27
CA ASP A 6 11.22 44.18 7.17
C ASP A 6 11.27 42.64 7.28
N VAL A 7 10.81 42.16 8.44
CA VAL A 7 10.23 40.82 8.58
C VAL A 7 8.73 40.99 8.37
N VAL A 8 8.31 41.09 7.11
CA VAL A 8 6.95 40.71 6.72
C VAL A 8 7.09 39.44 5.92
N GLU A 9 7.14 38.37 6.70
CA GLU A 9 6.80 37.01 6.35
C GLU A 9 5.61 37.02 5.38
N ALA A 10 5.93 36.78 4.11
CA ALA A 10 4.96 36.67 3.04
C ALA A 10 3.97 35.55 3.37
N ARG A 11 2.81 35.91 3.92
CA ARG A 11 1.61 35.07 3.99
C ARG A 11 1.46 34.33 2.66
N GLY A 12 1.68 33.01 2.69
CA GLY A 12 1.48 32.14 1.54
C GLY A 12 0.08 32.32 0.97
N ARG A 13 0.02 32.75 -0.29
CA ARG A 13 -1.17 33.14 -1.05
C ARG A 13 -2.40 32.22 -0.86
N PRO A 14 -3.62 32.76 -0.64
CA PRO A 14 -4.87 32.00 -0.45
C PRO A 14 -5.24 31.09 -1.65
N PHE A 15 -4.73 31.40 -2.84
CA PHE A 15 -4.98 30.65 -4.07
C PHE A 15 -4.48 29.19 -4.03
N LYS A 16 -3.39 28.92 -3.29
CA LYS A 16 -2.85 27.55 -3.15
C LYS A 16 -3.76 26.66 -2.29
N THR A 17 -4.50 27.26 -1.34
CA THR A 17 -5.41 26.55 -0.45
C THR A 17 -6.72 26.20 -1.17
N ALA A 18 -7.27 27.13 -1.97
CA ALA A 18 -8.50 26.91 -2.74
C ALA A 18 -8.33 25.82 -3.81
N ALA A 19 -7.25 25.87 -4.61
CA ALA A 19 -6.97 24.84 -5.62
C ALA A 19 -6.77 23.45 -5.00
N PHE A 20 -6.14 23.39 -3.82
CA PHE A 20 -5.94 22.14 -3.10
C PHE A 20 -7.25 21.56 -2.55
N ILE A 21 -8.15 22.40 -2.03
CA ILE A 21 -9.48 21.98 -1.58
C ILE A 21 -10.31 21.49 -2.77
N ALA A 22 -10.31 22.22 -3.89
CA ALA A 22 -11.01 21.84 -5.11
C ALA A 22 -10.54 20.47 -5.63
N TYR A 23 -9.22 20.23 -5.65
CA TYR A 23 -8.64 18.92 -5.97
C TYR A 23 -9.17 17.82 -5.05
N ARG A 24 -9.21 18.03 -3.73
CA ARG A 24 -9.69 17.00 -2.78
C ARG A 24 -11.16 16.68 -2.98
N VAL A 25 -12.00 17.70 -3.19
CA VAL A 25 -13.43 17.50 -3.43
C VAL A 25 -13.64 16.72 -4.73
N LEU A 26 -12.98 17.15 -5.82
CA LEU A 26 -13.05 16.47 -7.11
C LEU A 26 -12.57 15.01 -7.00
N TRP A 27 -11.46 14.78 -6.30
CA TRP A 27 -10.92 13.44 -6.09
C TRP A 27 -11.90 12.54 -5.34
N VAL A 28 -12.55 13.03 -4.28
CA VAL A 28 -13.54 12.24 -3.51
C VAL A 28 -14.75 11.91 -4.37
N VAL A 29 -15.27 12.86 -5.14
CA VAL A 29 -16.40 12.63 -6.07
C VAL A 29 -16.03 11.55 -7.09
N LEU A 30 -14.87 11.68 -7.73
CA LEU A 30 -14.39 10.68 -8.70
C LEU A 30 -14.14 9.32 -8.03
N PHE A 31 -13.65 9.28 -6.79
CA PHE A 31 -13.38 8.04 -6.07
C PHE A 31 -14.67 7.29 -5.71
N VAL A 32 -15.69 8.00 -5.24
CA VAL A 32 -17.03 7.43 -5.00
C VAL A 32 -17.63 6.95 -6.32
N GLY A 33 -17.54 7.78 -7.37
CA GLY A 33 -17.98 7.38 -8.72
C GLY A 33 -17.28 6.12 -9.22
N ALA A 34 -15.97 6.01 -9.02
CA ALA A 34 -15.18 4.84 -9.39
C ALA A 34 -15.58 3.59 -8.60
N ILE A 35 -15.88 3.69 -7.29
CA ILE A 35 -16.41 2.56 -6.50
C ILE A 35 -17.75 2.08 -7.07
N VAL A 36 -18.67 3.01 -7.36
CA VAL A 36 -19.99 2.68 -7.93
C VAL A 36 -19.84 2.06 -9.32
N SER A 37 -18.97 2.61 -10.16
CA SER A 37 -18.65 2.10 -11.50
C SER A 37 -18.08 0.68 -11.46
N VAL A 38 -17.05 0.45 -10.64
CA VAL A 38 -16.38 -0.85 -10.50
C VAL A 38 -17.31 -1.91 -9.89
N SER A 39 -18.17 -1.52 -8.93
CA SER A 39 -19.04 -2.46 -8.21
C SER A 39 -20.36 -2.69 -8.96
N TYR A 40 -21.22 -1.68 -9.00
CA TYR A 40 -22.56 -1.79 -9.58
C TYR A 40 -22.50 -1.79 -11.10
N GLY A 41 -21.78 -0.84 -11.70
CA GLY A 41 -21.61 -0.75 -13.16
C GLY A 41 -21.00 -2.02 -13.74
N GLY A 42 -19.89 -2.48 -13.16
CA GLY A 42 -19.22 -3.72 -13.55
C GLY A 42 -20.14 -4.94 -13.48
N LEU A 43 -20.88 -5.12 -12.37
CA LEU A 43 -21.81 -6.24 -12.21
C LEU A 43 -22.97 -6.19 -13.23
N THR A 44 -23.58 -5.02 -13.41
CA THR A 44 -24.70 -4.86 -14.37
C THR A 44 -24.26 -5.10 -15.80
N SER A 45 -23.08 -4.59 -16.19
CA SER A 45 -22.48 -4.83 -17.50
C SER A 45 -22.19 -6.31 -17.71
N GLU A 46 -21.61 -6.98 -16.72
CA GLU A 46 -21.29 -8.39 -16.78
C GLU A 46 -22.54 -9.26 -16.97
N LEU A 47 -23.61 -8.98 -16.21
CA LEU A 47 -24.91 -9.66 -16.33
C LEU A 47 -25.59 -9.39 -17.69
N ALA A 48 -25.48 -8.17 -18.23
CA ALA A 48 -26.01 -7.84 -19.55
C ALA A 48 -25.28 -8.61 -20.65
N THR A 49 -23.95 -8.63 -20.62
CA THR A 49 -23.12 -9.38 -21.57
C THR A 49 -23.39 -10.89 -21.49
N GLN A 50 -23.55 -11.46 -20.29
CA GLN A 50 -23.91 -12.88 -20.15
C GLN A 50 -25.28 -13.20 -20.76
N ARG A 51 -26.29 -12.34 -20.55
CA ARG A 51 -27.62 -12.51 -21.17
C ARG A 51 -27.52 -12.52 -22.70
N GLN A 52 -26.79 -11.58 -23.26
CA GLN A 52 -26.59 -11.49 -24.71
C GLN A 52 -25.85 -12.71 -25.28
N GLN A 53 -24.77 -13.14 -24.61
CA GLN A 53 -23.98 -14.28 -25.08
C GLN A 53 -24.78 -15.59 -25.02
N LYS A 54 -25.50 -15.86 -23.91
CA LYS A 54 -26.34 -17.04 -23.75
C LYS A 54 -27.44 -17.14 -24.83
N ALA A 55 -28.05 -16.02 -25.20
CA ALA A 55 -29.06 -15.99 -26.26
C ALA A 55 -28.48 -16.41 -27.63
N GLY A 56 -27.25 -15.97 -27.95
CA GLY A 56 -26.54 -16.41 -29.16
C GLY A 56 -26.14 -17.89 -29.10
N PHE A 57 -25.61 -18.35 -27.95
CA PHE A 57 -25.16 -19.74 -27.80
C PHE A 57 -26.29 -20.75 -27.95
N ALA A 58 -27.51 -20.41 -27.48
CA ALA A 58 -28.69 -21.26 -27.66
C ALA A 58 -29.05 -21.52 -29.13
N LEU A 59 -28.61 -20.64 -30.03
CA LEU A 59 -28.78 -20.73 -31.48
C LEU A 59 -27.53 -21.29 -32.19
N GLY A 60 -26.52 -21.77 -31.45
CA GLY A 60 -25.27 -22.29 -32.03
C GLY A 60 -24.38 -21.20 -32.60
N LEU A 61 -24.58 -19.96 -32.16
CA LEU A 61 -23.81 -18.78 -32.56
C LEU A 61 -22.81 -18.46 -31.45
N SER A 62 -21.59 -18.12 -31.82
CA SER A 62 -20.61 -17.48 -30.97
C SER A 62 -20.66 -15.98 -31.25
N PRO A 63 -21.37 -15.17 -30.44
CA PRO A 63 -21.46 -13.73 -30.64
C PRO A 63 -20.14 -13.09 -30.24
N TYR A 64 -19.19 -13.12 -31.17
CA TYR A 64 -18.07 -12.19 -31.19
C TYR A 64 -18.31 -11.25 -32.35
N LEU A 65 -18.09 -9.97 -32.08
CA LEU A 65 -18.09 -8.82 -32.98
C LEU A 65 -19.33 -7.92 -32.85
N GLN A 66 -19.00 -6.65 -32.93
CA GLN A 66 -19.82 -5.50 -32.61
C GLN A 66 -21.07 -5.44 -33.49
N PRO A 67 -22.19 -4.90 -32.98
CA PRO A 67 -23.32 -4.56 -33.84
C PRO A 67 -22.84 -3.66 -34.98
N SER A 68 -23.19 -4.03 -36.22
CA SER A 68 -22.94 -3.19 -37.40
C SER A 68 -24.24 -2.48 -37.79
N ALA A 69 -24.14 -1.44 -38.62
CA ALA A 69 -25.32 -0.73 -39.14
C ALA A 69 -26.27 -1.66 -39.93
N GLU A 70 -25.78 -2.79 -40.42
CA GLU A 70 -26.52 -3.72 -41.27
C GLU A 70 -27.02 -4.97 -40.53
N GLY A 71 -26.38 -5.39 -39.44
CA GLY A 71 -26.71 -6.60 -38.70
C GLY A 71 -25.71 -6.93 -37.58
N MET A 72 -25.67 -8.18 -37.13
CA MET A 72 -24.74 -8.63 -36.09
C MET A 72 -23.72 -9.61 -36.66
N LEU A 73 -22.43 -9.31 -36.54
CA LEU A 73 -21.35 -10.24 -36.93
C LEU A 73 -21.31 -11.42 -35.95
N LEU A 74 -21.07 -12.61 -36.49
CA LEU A 74 -21.14 -13.86 -35.75
C LEU A 74 -20.06 -14.84 -36.21
N GLY A 75 -19.71 -15.77 -35.33
CA GLY A 75 -18.98 -16.99 -35.66
C GLY A 75 -19.77 -18.23 -35.25
N PRO A 76 -19.40 -19.42 -35.76
CA PRO A 76 -19.99 -20.68 -35.34
C PRO A 76 -19.64 -20.99 -33.87
N LEU A 77 -20.60 -21.53 -33.10
CA LEU A 77 -20.32 -22.10 -31.78
C LEU A 77 -19.67 -23.48 -31.93
N GLY A 78 -18.34 -23.52 -31.91
CA GLY A 78 -17.56 -24.74 -32.08
C GLY A 78 -17.89 -25.50 -33.37
N LYS A 79 -17.57 -26.80 -33.40
CA LYS A 79 -17.78 -27.64 -34.59
C LYS A 79 -19.26 -27.85 -34.93
N GLU A 80 -20.16 -27.76 -33.95
CA GLU A 80 -21.60 -27.92 -34.15
C GLU A 80 -22.20 -26.73 -34.92
N GLY A 81 -21.84 -25.49 -34.56
CA GLY A 81 -22.24 -24.30 -35.30
C GLY A 81 -21.79 -24.33 -36.76
N SER A 82 -20.57 -24.81 -37.03
CA SER A 82 -20.06 -24.96 -38.40
C SER A 82 -20.84 -25.99 -39.21
N ARG A 83 -21.32 -27.07 -38.58
CA ARG A 83 -22.16 -28.09 -39.23
C ARG A 83 -23.55 -27.58 -39.60
N ILE A 84 -24.09 -26.66 -38.80
CA ILE A 84 -25.38 -25.98 -39.08
C ILE A 84 -25.26 -25.06 -40.30
N GLY A 85 -24.04 -24.64 -40.66
CA GLY A 85 -23.75 -23.84 -41.85
C GLY A 85 -23.26 -22.43 -41.56
N PHE A 86 -23.02 -22.08 -40.30
CA PHE A 86 -22.41 -20.80 -39.94
C PHE A 86 -20.91 -20.80 -40.25
N ARG A 87 -20.43 -19.69 -40.79
CA ARG A 87 -19.00 -19.42 -41.04
C ARG A 87 -18.54 -18.26 -40.20
N GLU A 88 -17.23 -18.19 -39.98
CA GLU A 88 -16.64 -17.08 -39.25
C GLU A 88 -16.81 -15.77 -40.03
N GLY A 89 -17.27 -14.70 -39.36
CA GLY A 89 -17.54 -13.40 -39.98
C GLY A 89 -18.85 -13.32 -40.77
N ASP A 90 -19.77 -14.26 -40.55
CA ASP A 90 -21.14 -14.20 -41.04
C ASP A 90 -21.91 -13.03 -40.39
N LEU A 91 -22.81 -12.38 -41.13
CA LEU A 91 -23.64 -11.28 -40.64
C LEU A 91 -25.11 -11.70 -40.51
N LEU A 92 -25.65 -11.73 -39.29
CA LEU A 92 -27.07 -11.97 -39.03
C LEU A 92 -27.88 -10.70 -39.29
N LEU A 93 -28.83 -10.81 -40.23
CA LEU A 93 -29.66 -9.71 -40.71
C LEU A 93 -31.07 -9.75 -40.08
N ALA A 94 -31.65 -10.95 -39.94
CA ALA A 94 -33.02 -11.13 -39.48
C ALA A 94 -33.22 -12.44 -38.71
N VAL A 95 -34.19 -12.43 -37.80
CA VAL A 95 -34.68 -13.58 -37.04
C VAL A 95 -36.17 -13.72 -37.33
N ASP A 96 -36.58 -14.89 -37.82
CA ASP A 96 -37.95 -15.20 -38.26
C ASP A 96 -38.52 -14.17 -39.24
N GLY A 97 -37.68 -13.67 -40.14
CA GLY A 97 -38.03 -12.67 -41.15
C GLY A 97 -38.16 -11.24 -40.63
N LYS A 98 -37.99 -11.01 -39.32
CA LYS A 98 -37.92 -9.66 -38.74
C LYS A 98 -36.47 -9.19 -38.66
N ARG A 99 -36.21 -7.97 -39.15
CA ARG A 99 -34.88 -7.37 -39.08
C ARG A 99 -34.40 -7.30 -37.63
N LEU A 100 -33.14 -7.62 -37.41
CA LEU A 100 -32.55 -7.62 -36.09
C LEU A 100 -32.57 -6.21 -35.48
N PRO A 101 -33.09 -6.01 -34.25
CA PRO A 101 -33.11 -4.70 -33.61
C PRO A 101 -31.72 -4.12 -33.37
N SER A 102 -31.60 -2.80 -33.51
CA SER A 102 -30.38 -2.05 -33.18
C SER A 102 -30.18 -1.91 -31.67
N GLU A 103 -31.25 -1.91 -30.88
CA GLU A 103 -31.19 -1.86 -29.41
C GLU A 103 -30.86 -3.23 -28.82
N ASP A 104 -29.93 -3.27 -27.86
CA ASP A 104 -29.39 -4.53 -27.32
C ASP A 104 -30.47 -5.38 -26.61
N ASP A 105 -31.32 -4.78 -25.76
CA ASP A 105 -32.37 -5.53 -25.05
C ASP A 105 -33.41 -6.13 -26.02
N ALA A 106 -33.83 -5.35 -27.02
CA ALA A 106 -34.73 -5.83 -28.06
C ALA A 106 -34.08 -6.94 -28.91
N ARG A 107 -32.77 -6.85 -29.16
CA ARG A 107 -32.01 -7.88 -29.88
C ARG A 107 -31.92 -9.17 -29.07
N VAL A 108 -31.62 -9.09 -27.78
CA VAL A 108 -31.60 -10.25 -26.88
C VAL A 108 -32.98 -10.89 -26.81
N ALA A 109 -34.05 -10.09 -26.72
CA ALA A 109 -35.41 -10.60 -26.75
C ALA A 109 -35.76 -11.32 -28.07
N ALA A 110 -35.26 -10.84 -29.22
CA ALA A 110 -35.48 -11.49 -30.51
C ALA A 110 -34.74 -12.85 -30.63
N LEU A 111 -33.58 -12.98 -30.00
CA LEU A 111 -32.79 -14.22 -30.01
C LEU A 111 -33.29 -15.24 -28.97
N THR A 112 -33.88 -14.75 -27.88
CA THR A 112 -34.39 -15.58 -26.78
C THR A 112 -35.76 -16.16 -27.12
N GLY A 113 -36.01 -17.41 -26.73
CA GLY A 113 -37.30 -18.07 -26.91
C GLY A 113 -37.36 -19.40 -26.17
N PRO A 114 -38.52 -20.07 -26.15
CA PRO A 114 -38.67 -21.37 -25.49
C PRO A 114 -37.73 -22.42 -26.09
N ALA A 115 -37.23 -23.31 -25.23
CA ALA A 115 -36.35 -24.40 -25.66
C ALA A 115 -37.10 -25.37 -26.59
N GLY A 116 -36.42 -25.83 -27.64
CA GLY A 116 -37.00 -26.72 -28.66
C GLY A 116 -37.74 -26.00 -29.79
N ASP A 117 -37.94 -24.69 -29.71
CA ASP A 117 -38.58 -23.93 -30.80
C ASP A 117 -37.64 -23.73 -32.00
N ALA A 118 -38.21 -23.79 -33.20
CA ALA A 118 -37.47 -23.69 -34.46
C ALA A 118 -37.44 -22.25 -34.97
N VAL A 119 -36.26 -21.75 -35.28
CA VAL A 119 -36.00 -20.36 -35.65
C VAL A 119 -35.37 -20.30 -37.02
N ARG A 120 -35.79 -19.34 -37.85
CA ARG A 120 -35.16 -19.06 -39.14
C ARG A 120 -34.24 -17.85 -39.02
N LEU A 121 -32.95 -18.09 -39.20
CA LEU A 121 -31.91 -17.05 -39.14
C LEU A 121 -31.50 -16.67 -40.57
N THR A 122 -31.67 -15.42 -40.95
CA THR A 122 -31.19 -14.90 -42.24
C THR A 122 -29.80 -14.32 -42.07
N VAL A 123 -28.82 -14.94 -42.72
CA VAL A 123 -27.40 -14.67 -42.54
C VAL A 123 -26.78 -14.33 -43.89
N ARG A 124 -25.89 -13.34 -43.93
CA ARG A 124 -25.05 -13.01 -45.09
C ARG A 124 -23.64 -13.52 -44.83
N HIS A 125 -23.17 -14.42 -45.68
CA HIS A 125 -21.80 -14.92 -45.64
C HIS A 125 -20.81 -13.86 -46.14
N GLN A 126 -19.52 -14.06 -45.86
CA GLN A 126 -18.45 -13.16 -46.34
C GLN A 126 -18.37 -13.05 -47.88
N ASP A 127 -18.83 -14.08 -48.58
CA ASP A 127 -18.95 -14.10 -50.05
C ASP A 127 -20.15 -13.27 -50.58
N GLY A 128 -20.91 -12.64 -49.69
CA GLY A 128 -22.08 -11.80 -50.00
C GLY A 128 -23.38 -12.59 -50.16
N ILE A 129 -23.34 -13.93 -50.09
CA ILE A 129 -24.52 -14.77 -50.28
C ILE A 129 -25.40 -14.72 -49.03
N ILE A 130 -26.68 -14.39 -49.21
CA ILE A 130 -27.69 -14.42 -48.15
C ILE A 130 -28.35 -15.81 -48.12
N ARG A 131 -28.33 -16.46 -46.96
CA ARG A 131 -29.00 -17.74 -46.71
C ARG A 131 -29.89 -17.66 -45.48
N THR A 132 -30.98 -18.44 -45.51
CA THR A 132 -31.82 -18.64 -44.32
C THR A 132 -31.54 -20.03 -43.76
N ILE A 133 -31.09 -20.08 -42.51
CA ILE A 133 -30.70 -21.30 -41.80
C ILE A 133 -31.73 -21.57 -40.70
N GLY A 134 -32.32 -22.77 -40.69
CA GLY A 134 -33.23 -23.21 -39.65
C GLY A 134 -32.46 -23.80 -38.47
N VAL A 135 -32.69 -23.28 -37.27
CA VAL A 135 -32.02 -23.73 -36.04
C VAL A 135 -33.04 -24.00 -34.95
N VAL A 136 -32.90 -25.13 -34.27
CA VAL A 136 -33.66 -25.42 -33.04
C VAL A 136 -32.93 -24.80 -31.86
N ARG A 137 -33.66 -24.02 -31.06
CA ARG A 137 -33.16 -23.41 -29.82
C ARG A 137 -32.83 -24.50 -28.80
N ASP A 138 -31.58 -24.51 -28.35
CA ASP A 138 -31.13 -25.40 -27.28
C ASP A 138 -30.28 -24.65 -26.24
N PRO A 139 -30.82 -24.36 -25.05
CA PRO A 139 -30.08 -23.64 -24.01
C PRO A 139 -28.89 -24.44 -23.45
N TYR A 140 -28.86 -25.77 -23.63
CA TYR A 140 -27.79 -26.63 -23.11
C TYR A 140 -26.65 -26.85 -24.12
N ARG A 141 -26.75 -26.28 -25.34
CA ARG A 141 -25.74 -26.46 -26.40
C ARG A 141 -24.35 -25.99 -25.96
N LEU A 142 -24.27 -24.87 -25.25
CA LEU A 142 -23.00 -24.35 -24.71
C LEU A 142 -22.37 -25.32 -23.72
N GLN A 143 -23.15 -25.85 -22.78
CA GLN A 143 -22.66 -26.75 -21.75
C GLN A 143 -22.10 -28.04 -22.39
N ARG A 144 -22.78 -28.58 -23.41
CA ARG A 144 -22.29 -29.75 -24.16
C ARG A 144 -21.01 -29.44 -24.94
N SER A 145 -20.90 -28.25 -25.53
CA SER A 145 -19.69 -27.82 -26.24
C SER A 145 -18.45 -27.64 -25.33
N MET A 146 -18.67 -27.47 -24.02
CA MET A 146 -17.60 -27.23 -23.03
C MET A 146 -17.36 -28.41 -22.08
N ALA A 147 -18.20 -29.46 -22.14
CA ALA A 147 -18.19 -30.58 -21.19
C ALA A 147 -16.84 -31.34 -21.15
N ASP A 148 -16.11 -31.37 -22.26
CA ASP A 148 -14.90 -32.19 -22.43
C ASP A 148 -13.67 -31.69 -21.62
N TRP A 149 -13.69 -30.46 -21.10
CA TRP A 149 -12.48 -29.81 -20.54
C TRP A 149 -12.63 -29.24 -19.12
N GLY A 150 -13.76 -29.52 -18.45
CA GLY A 150 -13.92 -29.28 -17.00
C GLY A 150 -14.06 -27.82 -16.56
N ILE A 151 -14.22 -26.85 -17.48
CA ILE A 151 -14.60 -25.47 -17.15
C ILE A 151 -16.00 -25.19 -17.68
N ASP A 152 -16.88 -24.83 -16.75
CA ASP A 152 -18.19 -24.29 -17.07
C ASP A 152 -18.09 -22.80 -17.51
N TYR A 153 -18.98 -22.39 -18.41
CA TYR A 153 -19.02 -21.02 -18.93
C TYR A 153 -19.23 -20.00 -17.82
N GLU A 154 -20.13 -20.28 -16.86
CA GLU A 154 -20.43 -19.37 -15.77
C GLU A 154 -19.22 -19.23 -14.84
N VAL A 155 -18.60 -20.35 -14.47
CA VAL A 155 -17.38 -20.36 -13.67
C VAL A 155 -16.28 -19.54 -14.32
N ARG A 156 -16.07 -19.69 -15.63
CA ARG A 156 -15.08 -18.91 -16.40
C ARG A 156 -15.38 -17.42 -16.36
N ARG A 157 -16.64 -17.01 -16.60
CA ARG A 157 -17.05 -15.60 -16.63
C ARG A 157 -16.93 -14.95 -15.26
N TRP A 158 -17.39 -15.60 -14.20
CA TRP A 158 -17.24 -15.12 -12.83
C TRP A 158 -15.78 -15.06 -12.39
N THR A 159 -14.95 -16.00 -12.83
CA THR A 159 -13.50 -15.96 -12.59
C THR A 159 -12.86 -14.75 -13.29
N ALA A 160 -13.20 -14.50 -14.56
CA ALA A 160 -12.72 -13.33 -15.29
C ALA A 160 -13.17 -12.02 -14.61
N PHE A 161 -14.44 -11.93 -14.21
CA PHE A 161 -14.96 -10.79 -13.47
C PHE A 161 -14.23 -10.58 -12.14
N ALA A 162 -13.98 -11.65 -11.37
CA ALA A 162 -13.25 -11.59 -10.12
C ALA A 162 -11.80 -11.10 -10.31
N ILE A 163 -11.10 -11.55 -11.35
CA ILE A 163 -9.76 -11.07 -11.71
C ILE A 163 -9.75 -9.54 -11.88
N PHE A 164 -10.70 -9.01 -12.66
CA PHE A 164 -10.81 -7.57 -12.88
C PHE A 164 -11.23 -6.81 -11.63
N LEU A 165 -12.23 -7.31 -10.90
CA LEU A 165 -12.70 -6.69 -9.67
C LEU A 165 -11.58 -6.57 -8.62
N ILE A 166 -10.76 -7.60 -8.46
CA ILE A 166 -9.59 -7.58 -7.58
C ILE A 166 -8.58 -6.52 -8.06
N ALA A 167 -8.28 -6.46 -9.35
CA ALA A 167 -7.32 -5.50 -9.89
C ALA A 167 -7.81 -4.04 -9.78
N TRP A 168 -9.08 -3.78 -10.06
CA TRP A 168 -9.69 -2.47 -9.88
C TRP A 168 -9.71 -2.06 -8.40
N SER A 169 -10.06 -2.99 -7.50
CA SER A 169 -10.05 -2.75 -6.05
C SER A 169 -8.64 -2.44 -5.53
N ALA A 170 -7.63 -3.17 -5.98
CA ALA A 170 -6.23 -2.92 -5.63
C ALA A 170 -5.74 -1.56 -6.15
N SER A 171 -6.20 -1.15 -7.33
CA SER A 171 -5.89 0.17 -7.91
C SER A 171 -6.55 1.31 -7.13
N LEU A 172 -7.82 1.16 -6.73
CA LEU A 172 -8.53 2.11 -5.87
C LEU A 172 -7.87 2.22 -4.49
N LEU A 173 -7.49 1.09 -3.88
CA LEU A 173 -6.77 1.07 -2.62
C LEU A 173 -5.43 1.81 -2.74
N THR A 174 -4.69 1.58 -3.83
CA THR A 174 -3.44 2.28 -4.13
C THR A 174 -3.68 3.78 -4.24
N ALA A 175 -4.70 4.20 -4.98
CA ALA A 175 -5.06 5.61 -5.12
C ALA A 175 -5.42 6.25 -3.77
N LEU A 176 -6.22 5.57 -2.95
CA LEU A 176 -6.60 6.03 -1.62
C LEU A 176 -5.40 6.18 -0.68
N LEU A 177 -4.49 5.21 -0.68
CA LEU A 177 -3.27 5.26 0.14
C LEU A 177 -2.39 6.46 -0.23
N LEU A 178 -2.26 6.75 -1.53
CA LEU A 178 -1.51 7.91 -2.02
C LEU A 178 -2.18 9.23 -1.63
N PHE A 179 -3.51 9.30 -1.75
CA PHE A 179 -4.30 10.47 -1.38
C PHE A 179 -4.18 10.80 0.12
N LEU A 180 -4.34 9.80 0.98
CA LEU A 180 -4.33 9.97 2.44
C LEU A 180 -2.93 10.29 2.98
N ARG A 181 -1.88 9.66 2.44
CA ARG A 181 -0.54 9.78 3.02
C ARG A 181 0.32 10.89 2.43
N ARG A 182 0.07 11.28 1.17
CA ARG A 182 0.87 12.28 0.46
C ARG A 182 0.01 13.39 -0.13
N PRO A 183 -0.89 14.00 0.66
CA PRO A 183 -1.89 14.92 0.12
C PRO A 183 -1.25 16.16 -0.53
N ARG A 184 -0.03 16.56 -0.15
CA ARG A 184 0.63 17.78 -0.69
C ARG A 184 1.70 17.50 -1.76
N GLU A 185 1.99 16.24 -2.07
CA GLU A 185 2.99 15.91 -3.10
C GLU A 185 2.33 15.86 -4.48
N LYS A 186 2.75 16.74 -5.39
CA LYS A 186 2.19 16.86 -6.75
C LYS A 186 2.19 15.52 -7.51
N VAL A 187 3.28 14.76 -7.41
CA VAL A 187 3.40 13.47 -8.09
C VAL A 187 2.41 12.45 -7.54
N ALA A 188 2.26 12.37 -6.22
CA ALA A 188 1.30 11.47 -5.60
C ALA A 188 -0.16 11.87 -5.91
N GLN A 189 -0.43 13.18 -6.01
CA GLN A 189 -1.73 13.70 -6.46
C GLN A 189 -2.03 13.26 -7.91
N LEU A 190 -1.10 13.49 -8.85
CA LEU A 190 -1.28 13.07 -10.24
C LEU A 190 -1.45 11.55 -10.37
N LEU A 191 -0.69 10.78 -9.59
CA LEU A 191 -0.79 9.32 -9.62
C LEU A 191 -2.11 8.81 -9.05
N SER A 192 -2.50 9.33 -7.89
CA SER A 192 -3.78 8.99 -7.27
C SER A 192 -4.96 9.41 -8.18
N PHE A 193 -4.87 10.61 -8.77
CA PHE A 193 -5.89 11.12 -9.68
C PHE A 193 -6.00 10.29 -10.96
N SER A 194 -4.90 9.92 -11.60
CA SER A 194 -4.94 9.07 -12.81
C SER A 194 -5.55 7.70 -12.54
N LEU A 195 -5.25 7.07 -11.39
CA LEU A 195 -5.83 5.77 -11.04
C LEU A 195 -7.34 5.85 -10.80
N VAL A 196 -7.81 6.88 -10.11
CA VAL A 196 -9.26 7.08 -9.90
C VAL A 196 -9.94 7.46 -11.21
N LEU A 197 -9.35 8.37 -11.98
CA LEU A 197 -9.88 8.79 -13.28
C LEU A 197 -9.96 7.62 -14.26
N GLY A 198 -9.03 6.67 -14.23
CA GLY A 198 -9.09 5.48 -15.08
C GLY A 198 -10.21 4.49 -14.71
N LEU A 199 -10.83 4.63 -13.53
CA LEU A 199 -11.87 3.72 -13.03
C LEU A 199 -13.24 4.40 -12.84
N ALA A 200 -13.28 5.72 -12.85
CA ALA A 200 -14.51 6.49 -12.79
C ALA A 200 -15.41 6.19 -14.01
N PRO A 201 -16.73 6.35 -13.89
CA PRO A 201 -17.64 6.19 -15.02
C PRO A 201 -17.44 7.34 -16.01
N GLY A 202 -17.34 7.03 -17.30
CA GLY A 202 -17.31 8.04 -18.36
C GLY A 202 -16.97 7.49 -19.74
N VAL A 203 -16.55 8.41 -20.62
CA VAL A 203 -16.34 8.16 -22.05
C VAL A 203 -14.88 7.81 -22.36
N ASP A 204 -14.61 7.28 -23.55
CA ASP A 204 -13.27 6.87 -23.99
C ASP A 204 -12.15 7.89 -23.76
N LEU A 205 -12.46 9.18 -23.89
CA LEU A 205 -11.51 10.27 -23.68
C LEU A 205 -10.97 10.31 -22.24
N GLN A 206 -11.75 9.86 -21.27
CA GLN A 206 -11.36 9.78 -19.87
C GLN A 206 -10.21 8.80 -19.65
N TYR A 207 -10.26 7.62 -20.29
CA TYR A 207 -9.19 6.62 -20.19
C TYR A 207 -7.88 7.15 -20.79
N SER A 208 -7.96 7.82 -21.94
CA SER A 208 -6.78 8.47 -22.54
C SER A 208 -6.19 9.52 -21.62
N LEU A 209 -7.03 10.36 -21.01
CA LEU A 209 -6.58 11.36 -20.05
C LEU A 209 -5.93 10.71 -18.82
N ALA A 210 -6.50 9.64 -18.28
CA ALA A 210 -5.93 8.89 -17.16
C ALA A 210 -4.53 8.34 -17.50
N THR A 211 -4.36 7.75 -18.69
CA THR A 211 -3.06 7.25 -19.16
C THR A 211 -2.04 8.37 -19.31
N ILE A 212 -2.41 9.49 -19.93
CA ILE A 212 -1.52 10.65 -20.10
C ILE A 212 -1.07 11.20 -18.75
N VAL A 213 -2.00 11.35 -17.80
CA VAL A 213 -1.69 11.83 -16.44
C VAL A 213 -0.79 10.84 -15.69
N LEU A 214 -1.02 9.53 -15.84
CA LEU A 214 -0.17 8.49 -15.25
C LEU A 214 1.26 8.57 -15.80
N THR A 215 1.42 8.67 -17.12
CA THR A 215 2.73 8.83 -17.77
C THR A 215 3.43 10.09 -17.26
N LEU A 216 2.72 11.22 -17.20
CA LEU A 216 3.27 12.46 -16.67
C LEU A 216 3.72 12.31 -15.22
N ALA A 217 2.93 11.63 -14.38
CA ALA A 217 3.28 11.36 -12.99
C ALA A 217 4.56 10.52 -12.88
N VAL A 218 4.70 9.48 -13.71
CA VAL A 218 5.91 8.62 -13.77
C VAL A 218 7.13 9.43 -14.22
N LEU A 219 7.00 10.22 -15.28
CA LEU A 219 8.11 11.03 -15.82
C LEU A 219 8.58 12.11 -14.84
N LEU A 220 7.66 12.68 -14.06
CA LEU A 220 7.96 13.68 -13.03
C LEU A 220 8.41 13.09 -11.69
N PHE A 221 8.30 11.77 -11.51
CA PHE A 221 8.50 11.10 -10.23
C PHE A 221 9.88 11.36 -9.62
N ALA A 222 10.93 11.30 -10.44
CA ALA A 222 12.31 11.45 -9.98
C ALA A 222 12.83 12.89 -10.01
N THR A 223 12.65 13.59 -11.13
CA THR A 223 13.31 14.89 -11.39
C THR A 223 12.40 16.09 -11.10
N ARG A 224 11.11 15.88 -10.83
CA ARG A 224 10.05 16.91 -10.68
C ARG A 224 9.92 17.90 -11.86
N ARG A 225 10.69 17.69 -12.93
CA ARG A 225 10.74 18.47 -14.16
C ARG A 225 11.10 17.55 -15.33
N ILE A 226 10.58 17.87 -16.50
CA ILE A 226 10.97 17.23 -17.76
C ILE A 226 12.21 17.96 -18.27
N SER A 227 13.35 17.29 -18.29
CA SER A 227 14.68 17.85 -18.62
C SER A 227 15.34 17.17 -19.81
N THR A 228 14.90 15.98 -20.21
CA THR A 228 15.61 15.16 -21.21
C THR A 228 14.75 14.91 -22.45
N GLY A 229 15.35 14.90 -23.65
CA GLY A 229 14.65 14.60 -24.90
C GLY A 229 13.88 13.27 -24.87
N TRP A 230 14.40 12.25 -24.20
CA TRP A 230 13.72 10.97 -23.99
C TRP A 230 12.38 11.07 -23.22
N GLN A 231 12.27 11.99 -22.26
CA GLN A 231 11.02 12.20 -21.54
C GLN A 231 9.97 12.87 -22.44
N TRP A 232 10.38 13.80 -23.31
CA TRP A 232 9.49 14.40 -24.31
C TRP A 232 9.06 13.39 -25.37
N LEU A 233 9.98 12.54 -25.84
CA LEU A 233 9.66 11.44 -26.76
C LEU A 233 8.66 10.46 -26.15
N ALA A 234 8.83 10.10 -24.87
CA ALA A 234 7.88 9.24 -24.16
C ALA A 234 6.49 9.88 -23.99
N LEU A 235 6.42 11.18 -23.72
CA LEU A 235 5.15 11.89 -23.63
C LEU A 235 4.47 12.00 -25.01
N ALA A 236 5.24 12.35 -26.05
CA ALA A 236 4.75 12.45 -27.41
C ALA A 236 4.23 11.09 -27.93
N SER A 237 4.94 9.99 -27.64
CA SER A 237 4.49 8.66 -28.06
C SER A 237 3.19 8.24 -27.39
N VAL A 238 2.95 8.57 -26.12
CA VAL A 238 1.67 8.33 -25.44
C VAL A 238 0.56 9.16 -26.07
N LEU A 239 0.78 10.45 -26.33
CA LEU A 239 -0.22 11.32 -26.95
C LEU A 239 -0.63 10.82 -28.36
N ILE A 240 0.36 10.46 -29.18
CA ILE A 240 0.12 9.91 -30.52
C ILE A 240 -0.58 8.55 -30.42
N GLY A 241 -0.15 7.68 -29.49
CA GLY A 241 -0.77 6.36 -29.29
C GLY A 241 -2.24 6.46 -28.89
N GLU A 242 -2.59 7.37 -27.98
CA GLU A 242 -3.98 7.59 -27.57
C GLU A 242 -4.84 8.24 -28.66
N ALA A 243 -4.25 9.13 -29.47
CA ALA A 243 -4.92 9.68 -30.65
C ALA A 243 -5.23 8.59 -31.69
N CYS A 244 -4.25 7.71 -31.98
CA CYS A 244 -4.44 6.55 -32.86
C CYS A 244 -5.52 5.60 -32.32
N ARG A 245 -5.48 5.28 -31.02
CA ARG A 245 -6.52 4.45 -30.36
C ARG A 245 -7.91 5.06 -30.54
N SER A 246 -8.04 6.37 -30.33
CA SER A 246 -9.31 7.08 -30.48
C SER A 246 -9.81 7.02 -31.92
N LEU A 247 -8.95 7.28 -32.91
CA LEU A 247 -9.31 7.20 -34.32
C LEU A 247 -9.74 5.78 -34.74
N MET A 248 -9.14 4.73 -34.17
CA MET A 248 -9.58 3.35 -34.40
C MET A 248 -10.95 3.06 -33.83
N ILE A 249 -11.24 3.54 -32.61
CA ILE A 249 -12.55 3.32 -31.96
C ILE A 249 -13.68 3.89 -32.81
N TYR A 250 -13.45 5.04 -33.45
CA TYR A 250 -14.40 5.66 -34.36
C TYR A 250 -14.30 5.16 -35.81
N GLY A 251 -13.53 4.09 -36.06
CA GLY A 251 -13.48 3.41 -37.37
C GLY A 251 -12.68 4.12 -38.45
N PHE A 252 -11.93 5.17 -38.13
CA PHE A 252 -11.09 5.89 -39.12
C PHE A 252 -9.81 5.13 -39.47
N LEU A 253 -9.44 4.14 -38.68
CA LEU A 253 -8.16 3.44 -38.74
C LEU A 253 -8.39 1.94 -38.49
N SER A 254 -7.75 1.07 -39.28
CA SER A 254 -7.92 -0.38 -39.12
C SER A 254 -7.23 -0.90 -37.84
N SER A 255 -7.85 -1.90 -37.21
CA SER A 255 -7.39 -2.46 -35.94
C SER A 255 -6.14 -3.36 -36.06
N SER A 256 -5.74 -3.75 -37.28
CA SER A 256 -4.69 -4.74 -37.54
C SER A 256 -3.30 -4.36 -37.03
N TRP A 257 -2.98 -3.07 -36.96
CA TRP A 257 -1.67 -2.56 -36.53
C TRP A 257 -1.70 -1.97 -35.11
N PHE A 258 -2.84 -2.05 -34.43
CA PHE A 258 -2.99 -1.61 -33.03
C PHE A 258 -1.98 -2.24 -32.06
N PRO A 259 -1.67 -3.55 -32.12
CA PRO A 259 -0.73 -4.14 -31.17
C PRO A 259 0.68 -3.54 -31.27
N LEU A 260 1.13 -3.21 -32.49
CA LEU A 260 2.43 -2.59 -32.73
C LEU A 260 2.46 -1.14 -32.23
N VAL A 261 1.42 -0.35 -32.56
CA VAL A 261 1.31 1.05 -32.10
C VAL A 261 1.20 1.12 -30.57
N ALA A 262 0.44 0.21 -29.95
CA ALA A 262 0.28 0.15 -28.50
C ALA A 262 1.55 -0.25 -27.73
N ALA A 263 2.54 -0.86 -28.40
CA ALA A 263 3.82 -1.24 -27.79
C ALA A 263 4.83 -0.08 -27.73
N ILE A 264 4.69 0.94 -28.59
CA ILE A 264 5.64 2.06 -28.67
C ILE A 264 5.64 2.93 -27.41
N PRO A 265 4.48 3.37 -26.86
CA PRO A 265 4.46 4.22 -25.67
C PRO A 265 5.16 3.62 -24.44
N PRO A 266 4.88 2.36 -24.03
CA PRO A 266 5.55 1.79 -22.86
C PRO A 266 7.04 1.52 -23.09
N ALA A 267 7.46 1.19 -24.31
CA ALA A 267 8.89 1.07 -24.65
C ALA A 267 9.61 2.43 -24.53
N ALA A 268 9.01 3.50 -25.04
CA ALA A 268 9.55 4.85 -24.90
C ALA A 268 9.63 5.30 -23.45
N LEU A 269 8.60 5.00 -22.64
CA LEU A 269 8.58 5.27 -21.20
C LEU A 269 9.69 4.50 -20.47
N LEU A 270 9.89 3.22 -20.79
CA LEU A 270 10.96 2.40 -20.24
C LEU A 270 12.34 3.02 -20.55
N LEU A 271 12.60 3.40 -21.80
CA LEU A 271 13.85 4.05 -22.21
C LEU A 271 14.06 5.38 -21.49
N ALA A 272 13.01 6.20 -21.35
CA ALA A 272 13.09 7.47 -20.64
C ALA A 272 13.48 7.29 -19.16
N VAL A 273 12.91 6.30 -18.48
CA VAL A 273 13.24 6.00 -17.07
C VAL A 273 14.62 5.35 -16.94
N MET A 274 15.03 4.50 -17.88
CA MET A 274 16.40 3.96 -17.92
C MET A 274 17.46 5.07 -18.09
N GLN A 275 17.20 6.05 -18.95
CA GLN A 275 18.09 7.19 -19.12
C GLN A 275 18.14 8.06 -17.86
N GLN A 276 17.00 8.31 -17.20
CA GLN A 276 16.99 8.97 -15.88
C GLN A 276 17.83 8.20 -14.86
N LEU A 277 17.76 6.87 -14.83
CA LEU A 277 18.55 6.04 -13.92
C LEU A 277 20.06 6.16 -14.17
N ARG A 278 20.47 6.33 -15.44
CA ARG A 278 21.88 6.52 -15.82
C ARG A 278 22.44 7.86 -15.37
N VAL A 279 21.64 8.92 -15.47
CA VAL A 279 22.04 10.30 -15.11
C VAL A 279 21.96 10.56 -13.60
N THR A 280 21.14 9.80 -12.86
CA THR A 280 20.93 10.03 -11.42
C THR A 280 22.12 9.51 -10.57
N PRO A 281 22.73 10.35 -9.71
CA PRO A 281 23.80 9.94 -8.78
C PRO A 281 23.39 8.82 -7.82
N THR A 282 24.35 8.10 -7.25
CA THR A 282 24.07 7.06 -6.24
C THR A 282 23.41 7.65 -4.99
N GLY A 283 22.25 7.12 -4.61
CA GLY A 283 21.46 7.61 -3.47
C GLY A 283 20.04 7.07 -3.48
N ILE A 284 19.20 7.58 -2.57
CA ILE A 284 17.80 7.15 -2.40
C ILE A 284 16.99 7.35 -3.68
N ALA A 285 17.17 8.49 -4.37
CA ALA A 285 16.46 8.81 -5.61
C ALA A 285 16.75 7.78 -6.73
N ARG A 286 18.00 7.33 -6.86
CA ARG A 286 18.37 6.30 -7.84
C ARG A 286 17.70 4.97 -7.54
N GLN A 287 17.60 4.62 -6.26
CA GLN A 287 16.97 3.37 -5.84
C GLN A 287 15.43 3.42 -5.99
N GLN A 288 14.81 4.59 -5.77
CA GLN A 288 13.41 4.85 -6.10
C GLN A 288 13.13 4.65 -7.60
N ILE A 289 13.98 5.23 -8.47
CA ILE A 289 13.89 5.04 -9.92
C ILE A 289 14.00 3.55 -10.31
N LYS A 290 14.88 2.78 -9.66
CA LYS A 290 14.99 1.32 -9.92
C LYS A 290 13.69 0.58 -9.61
N SER A 291 12.99 0.92 -8.52
CA SER A 291 11.70 0.30 -8.21
C SER A 291 10.61 0.66 -9.20
N VAL A 292 10.56 1.92 -9.65
CA VAL A 292 9.65 2.34 -10.73
C VAL A 292 10.00 1.63 -12.04
N LEU A 293 11.29 1.55 -12.37
CA LEU A 293 11.79 0.85 -13.55
C LEU A 293 11.38 -0.63 -13.53
N PHE A 294 11.51 -1.30 -12.38
CA PHE A 294 11.06 -2.68 -12.23
C PHE A 294 9.55 -2.83 -12.51
N GLY A 295 8.72 -1.92 -12.00
CA GLY A 295 7.27 -1.90 -12.28
C GLY A 295 6.95 -1.70 -13.77
N ILE A 296 7.67 -0.80 -14.45
CA ILE A 296 7.49 -0.56 -15.90
C ILE A 296 7.99 -1.77 -16.71
N THR A 297 9.12 -2.37 -16.35
CA THR A 297 9.61 -3.59 -17.01
C THR A 297 8.60 -4.73 -16.86
N ALA A 298 8.06 -4.95 -15.65
CA ALA A 298 7.01 -5.95 -15.42
C ALA A 298 5.76 -5.64 -16.26
N PHE A 299 5.35 -4.37 -16.34
CA PHE A 299 4.26 -3.94 -17.23
C PHE A 299 4.55 -4.32 -18.69
N CYS A 300 5.72 -3.99 -19.23
CA CYS A 300 6.08 -4.29 -20.62
C CYS A 300 6.07 -5.80 -20.90
N VAL A 301 6.66 -6.60 -20.01
CA VAL A 301 6.71 -8.07 -20.15
C VAL A 301 5.32 -8.68 -20.12
N LEU A 302 4.50 -8.30 -19.14
CA LEU A 302 3.13 -8.80 -19.01
C LEU A 302 2.26 -8.34 -20.20
N ARG A 303 2.41 -7.10 -20.67
CA ARG A 303 1.69 -6.64 -21.87
C ARG A 303 2.10 -7.42 -23.11
N LEU A 304 3.39 -7.72 -23.29
CA LEU A 304 3.86 -8.56 -24.40
C LEU A 304 3.29 -9.98 -24.31
N ALA A 305 3.34 -10.60 -23.14
CA ALA A 305 2.75 -11.92 -22.90
C ALA A 305 1.24 -11.94 -23.17
N ASN A 306 0.51 -10.90 -22.75
CA ASN A 306 -0.90 -10.75 -23.06
C ASN A 306 -1.14 -10.64 -24.58
N SER A 307 -0.36 -9.84 -25.30
CA SER A 307 -0.50 -9.72 -26.75
C SER A 307 -0.26 -11.06 -27.46
N ALA A 308 0.70 -11.86 -26.99
CA ALA A 308 0.92 -13.21 -27.49
C ALA A 308 -0.27 -14.15 -27.22
N LEU A 309 -0.87 -14.07 -26.02
CA LEU A 309 -2.07 -14.85 -25.67
C LEU A 309 -3.27 -14.45 -26.53
N VAL A 310 -3.49 -13.16 -26.77
CA VAL A 310 -4.57 -12.66 -27.65
C VAL A 310 -4.33 -13.12 -29.10
N TYR A 311 -3.09 -13.06 -29.58
CA TYR A 311 -2.75 -13.57 -30.90
C TYR A 311 -2.99 -15.07 -31.01
N LEU A 312 -2.56 -15.85 -30.01
CA LEU A 312 -2.79 -17.30 -29.96
C LEU A 312 -4.28 -17.62 -29.93
N GLN A 313 -5.06 -16.90 -29.13
CA GLN A 313 -6.51 -17.05 -29.04
C GLN A 313 -7.18 -16.90 -30.41
N ALA A 314 -6.74 -15.95 -31.23
CA ALA A 314 -7.29 -15.69 -32.55
C ALA A 314 -7.01 -16.80 -33.59
N HIS A 315 -6.10 -17.73 -33.29
CA HIS A 315 -5.68 -18.80 -34.21
C HIS A 315 -5.95 -20.20 -33.65
N VAL A 316 -6.69 -20.31 -32.54
CA VAL A 316 -7.04 -21.59 -31.92
C VAL A 316 -8.51 -21.91 -32.22
N ASP A 317 -8.74 -22.96 -33.01
CA ASP A 317 -10.09 -23.43 -33.36
C ASP A 317 -10.79 -24.20 -32.23
N ASP A 318 -10.02 -24.66 -31.23
CA ASP A 318 -10.54 -25.39 -30.08
C ASP A 318 -11.13 -24.43 -29.04
N LEU A 319 -12.45 -24.48 -28.89
CA LEU A 319 -13.21 -23.65 -27.96
C LEU A 319 -12.74 -23.77 -26.50
N ALA A 320 -12.31 -24.95 -26.08
CA ALA A 320 -11.93 -25.20 -24.69
C ALA A 320 -10.53 -24.67 -24.40
N LEU A 321 -9.56 -24.93 -25.27
CA LEU A 321 -8.22 -24.34 -25.17
C LEU A 321 -8.29 -22.81 -25.28
N GLY A 322 -9.10 -22.30 -26.22
CA GLY A 322 -9.38 -20.86 -26.35
C GLY A 322 -9.94 -20.25 -25.07
N SER A 323 -10.82 -20.95 -24.36
CA SER A 323 -11.40 -20.50 -23.09
C SER A 323 -10.37 -20.31 -21.97
N TRP A 324 -9.39 -21.20 -21.86
CA TRP A 324 -8.27 -21.06 -20.92
C TRP A 324 -7.32 -19.93 -21.32
N ILE A 325 -6.98 -19.83 -22.61
CA ILE A 325 -6.14 -18.75 -23.13
C ILE A 325 -6.76 -17.38 -22.81
N ILE A 326 -8.09 -17.25 -22.94
CA ILE A 326 -8.83 -16.04 -22.55
C ILE A 326 -8.65 -15.71 -21.06
N LEU A 327 -8.79 -16.71 -20.16
CA LEU A 327 -8.59 -16.49 -18.72
C LEU A 327 -7.16 -16.02 -18.41
N PHE A 328 -6.16 -16.67 -19.00
CA PHE A 328 -4.76 -16.26 -18.84
C PHE A 328 -4.50 -14.88 -19.42
N SER A 329 -5.13 -14.52 -20.54
CA SER A 329 -5.04 -13.18 -21.12
C SER A 329 -5.61 -12.14 -20.15
N HIS A 330 -6.81 -12.35 -19.61
CA HIS A 330 -7.41 -11.44 -18.63
C HIS A 330 -6.53 -11.30 -17.38
N LEU A 331 -6.02 -12.41 -16.84
CA LEU A 331 -5.12 -12.40 -15.69
C LEU A 331 -3.85 -11.60 -15.98
N THR A 332 -3.21 -11.86 -17.11
CA THR A 332 -1.97 -11.18 -17.51
C THR A 332 -2.20 -9.69 -17.74
N PHE A 333 -3.33 -9.32 -18.37
CA PHE A 333 -3.72 -7.94 -18.54
C PHE A 333 -3.96 -7.23 -17.21
N ALA A 334 -4.72 -7.84 -16.28
CA ALA A 334 -4.97 -7.30 -14.95
C ALA A 334 -3.68 -7.10 -14.14
N LEU A 335 -2.77 -8.09 -14.18
CA LEU A 335 -1.45 -7.98 -13.54
C LEU A 335 -0.59 -6.87 -14.17
N SER A 336 -0.65 -6.71 -15.50
CA SER A 336 0.07 -5.64 -16.17
C SER A 336 -0.40 -4.27 -15.68
N ALA A 337 -1.71 -4.04 -15.56
CA ALA A 337 -2.28 -2.79 -15.07
C ALA A 337 -1.82 -2.45 -13.63
N LEU A 338 -1.60 -3.46 -12.80
CA LEU A 338 -1.12 -3.29 -11.42
C LEU A 338 0.40 -3.11 -11.30
N ALA A 339 1.18 -3.49 -12.32
CA ALA A 339 2.64 -3.52 -12.24
C ALA A 339 3.27 -2.13 -12.01
N ILE A 340 2.78 -1.11 -12.73
CA ILE A 340 3.23 0.28 -12.56
C ILE A 340 2.85 0.82 -11.17
N PRO A 341 1.56 0.78 -10.76
CA PRO A 341 1.15 1.18 -9.41
C PRO A 341 1.94 0.46 -8.32
N ALA A 342 2.15 -0.85 -8.43
CA ALA A 342 2.92 -1.64 -7.48
C ALA A 342 4.39 -1.19 -7.41
N GLY A 343 5.07 -1.00 -8.54
CA GLY A 343 6.45 -0.51 -8.58
C GLY A 343 6.62 0.87 -7.93
N LEU A 344 5.64 1.76 -8.14
CA LEU A 344 5.58 3.08 -7.50
C LEU A 344 5.28 2.99 -6.01
N LEU A 345 4.33 2.14 -5.61
CA LEU A 345 3.98 1.89 -4.22
C LEU A 345 5.20 1.35 -3.45
N ILE A 346 5.91 0.39 -4.05
CA ILE A 346 7.19 -0.12 -3.54
C ILE A 346 8.21 1.01 -3.46
N SER A 347 8.34 1.85 -4.48
CA SER A 347 9.26 3.00 -4.44
C SER A 347 8.92 3.99 -3.31
N LEU A 348 7.63 4.20 -3.05
CA LEU A 348 7.17 5.15 -2.02
C LEU A 348 7.25 4.58 -0.61
N PHE A 349 7.06 3.26 -0.44
CA PHE A 349 7.11 2.58 0.85
C PHE A 349 8.50 2.06 1.21
N ARG A 350 9.23 1.46 0.26
CA ARG A 350 10.56 0.86 0.51
C ARG A 350 11.63 1.89 0.86
N PHE A 351 11.52 3.13 0.35
CA PHE A 351 12.54 4.17 0.54
C PHE A 351 12.20 5.21 1.62
N ARG A 352 11.19 4.90 2.44
CA ARG A 352 10.91 5.54 3.74
C ARG A 352 10.58 4.47 4.78
N LEU A 353 11.43 3.44 4.82
CA LEU A 353 11.23 2.11 5.39
C LEU A 353 10.60 2.08 6.79
N TYR A 354 10.82 3.09 7.63
CA TYR A 354 10.34 3.10 9.02
C TYR A 354 8.84 3.38 9.21
N ASP A 355 8.24 4.31 8.46
CA ASP A 355 6.78 4.47 8.45
C ASP A 355 6.09 3.33 7.69
N ALA A 356 6.82 2.66 6.79
CA ALA A 356 6.31 1.56 5.99
C ALA A 356 6.19 0.28 6.80
N GLU A 357 7.11 -0.04 7.71
CA GLU A 357 6.99 -1.21 8.60
C GLU A 357 5.70 -1.16 9.45
N THR A 358 5.37 0.03 9.96
CA THR A 358 4.12 0.31 10.68
C THR A 358 2.88 0.22 9.80
N ALA A 359 2.98 0.71 8.58
CA ALA A 359 1.91 0.62 7.62
C ALA A 359 1.64 -0.81 7.16
N ILE A 360 2.72 -1.55 6.90
CA ILE A 360 2.69 -2.93 6.44
C ILE A 360 2.14 -3.79 7.57
N SER A 361 2.56 -3.60 8.82
CA SER A 361 1.98 -4.37 9.95
C SER A 361 0.48 -4.17 10.03
N ARG A 362 -0.03 -2.92 9.93
CA ARG A 362 -1.48 -2.64 9.92
C ARG A 362 -2.17 -3.21 8.69
N SER A 363 -1.66 -2.97 7.49
CA SER A 363 -2.28 -3.44 6.25
C SER A 363 -2.28 -4.96 6.14
N VAL A 364 -1.19 -5.62 6.54
CA VAL A 364 -1.09 -7.08 6.59
C VAL A 364 -2.01 -7.62 7.68
N ALA A 365 -2.10 -6.97 8.84
CA ALA A 365 -3.03 -7.39 9.88
C ALA A 365 -4.49 -7.30 9.40
N PHE A 366 -4.88 -6.20 8.76
CA PHE A 366 -6.21 -6.05 8.18
C PHE A 366 -6.46 -7.02 7.02
N GLY A 367 -5.49 -7.21 6.13
CA GLY A 367 -5.60 -8.16 5.02
C GLY A 367 -5.74 -9.60 5.49
N ALA A 368 -4.86 -10.04 6.39
CA ALA A 368 -4.92 -11.37 6.99
C ALA A 368 -6.22 -11.57 7.79
N LEU A 369 -6.65 -10.57 8.56
CA LEU A 369 -7.92 -10.60 9.28
C LEU A 369 -9.10 -10.75 8.33
N THR A 370 -9.12 -10.00 7.23
CA THR A 370 -10.18 -10.06 6.22
C THR A 370 -10.24 -11.44 5.57
N LEU A 371 -9.08 -12.00 5.20
CA LEU A 371 -8.99 -13.35 4.63
C LEU A 371 -9.44 -14.44 5.62
N ILE A 372 -9.01 -14.35 6.88
CA ILE A 372 -9.44 -15.28 7.93
C ILE A 372 -10.94 -15.16 8.15
N LEU A 373 -11.47 -13.95 8.19
CA LEU A 373 -12.90 -13.72 8.39
C LEU A 373 -13.72 -14.26 7.23
N LEU A 374 -13.27 -14.05 5.99
CA LEU A 374 -13.90 -14.59 4.78
C LEU A 374 -13.86 -16.11 4.78
N ALA A 375 -12.72 -16.71 5.16
CA ALA A 375 -12.58 -18.15 5.27
C ALA A 375 -13.50 -18.74 6.36
N ILE A 376 -13.58 -18.11 7.54
CA ILE A 376 -14.48 -18.53 8.62
C ILE A 376 -15.94 -18.38 8.20
N PHE A 377 -16.31 -17.27 7.57
CA PHE A 377 -17.66 -17.04 7.07
C PHE A 377 -18.04 -18.10 6.03
N ALA A 378 -17.19 -18.36 5.04
CA ALA A 378 -17.43 -19.37 4.03
C ALA A 378 -17.49 -20.79 4.62
N ALA A 379 -16.56 -21.14 5.51
CA ALA A 379 -16.51 -22.46 6.14
C ALA A 379 -17.71 -22.68 7.08
N SER A 380 -18.05 -21.71 7.92
CA SER A 380 -19.21 -21.81 8.81
C SER A 380 -20.52 -21.90 8.03
N GLY A 381 -20.69 -21.09 6.98
CA GLY A 381 -21.83 -21.18 6.07
C GLY A 381 -21.97 -22.57 5.47
N LYS A 382 -20.88 -23.12 4.90
CA LYS A 382 -20.89 -24.47 4.29
C LYS A 382 -21.14 -25.60 5.29
N ILE A 383 -20.60 -25.50 6.50
CA ILE A 383 -20.84 -26.47 7.57
C ILE A 383 -22.31 -26.42 8.01
N ILE A 384 -22.86 -25.22 8.21
CA ILE A 384 -24.27 -25.05 8.62
C ILE A 384 -25.22 -25.53 7.53
N GLU A 385 -24.93 -25.25 6.26
CA GLU A 385 -25.67 -25.74 5.09
C GLU A 385 -25.67 -27.28 5.07
N ALA A 386 -24.49 -27.91 5.13
CA ALA A 386 -24.36 -29.37 5.07
C ALA A 386 -25.01 -30.10 6.27
N LEU A 387 -24.91 -29.54 7.49
CA LEU A 387 -25.61 -30.11 8.66
C LEU A 387 -27.11 -29.79 8.65
N GLY A 388 -27.49 -28.58 8.25
CA GLY A 388 -28.87 -28.14 8.18
C GLY A 388 -29.69 -28.98 7.21
N GLU A 389 -29.16 -29.22 6.01
CA GLU A 389 -29.77 -30.12 5.03
C GLU A 389 -29.94 -31.55 5.57
N ARG A 390 -28.97 -32.04 6.34
CA ARG A 390 -28.98 -33.40 6.89
C ARG A 390 -29.96 -33.61 8.03
N PHE A 391 -30.20 -32.60 8.87
CA PHE A 391 -30.95 -32.75 10.11
C PHE A 391 -32.30 -32.00 10.14
N LEU A 392 -32.46 -30.92 9.37
CA LEU A 392 -33.60 -30.00 9.48
C LEU A 392 -34.33 -29.73 8.14
N GLY A 393 -33.81 -30.26 7.01
CA GLY A 393 -34.40 -30.09 5.68
C GLY A 393 -33.99 -28.79 4.96
N ALA A 394 -34.45 -28.62 3.72
CA ALA A 394 -33.98 -27.60 2.78
C ALA A 394 -34.20 -26.13 3.21
N GLU A 395 -35.12 -25.87 4.15
CA GLU A 395 -35.45 -24.50 4.57
C GLU A 395 -34.39 -23.83 5.47
N MET A 396 -33.44 -24.61 6.03
CA MET A 396 -32.33 -24.04 6.82
C MET A 396 -31.27 -23.35 5.94
N GLY A 397 -31.22 -23.62 4.64
CA GLY A 397 -30.29 -22.97 3.71
C GLY A 397 -30.41 -21.44 3.74
N ALA A 398 -31.63 -20.93 3.96
CA ALA A 398 -31.93 -19.49 4.05
C ALA A 398 -31.31 -18.80 5.28
N TRP A 399 -31.11 -19.52 6.39
CA TRP A 399 -30.57 -18.98 7.65
C TRP A 399 -29.05 -19.17 7.79
N SER A 400 -28.45 -20.02 6.94
CA SER A 400 -27.02 -20.37 6.99
C SER A 400 -26.08 -19.16 6.88
N GLY A 401 -26.40 -18.20 6.00
CA GLY A 401 -25.62 -16.98 5.81
C GLY A 401 -25.65 -16.05 7.03
N ALA A 402 -26.82 -15.91 7.68
CA ALA A 402 -26.98 -15.07 8.87
C ALA A 402 -26.23 -15.65 10.08
N LEU A 403 -26.30 -16.97 10.29
CA LEU A 403 -25.55 -17.67 11.34
C LEU A 403 -24.04 -17.62 11.09
N GLY A 404 -23.60 -17.80 9.84
CA GLY A 404 -22.19 -17.67 9.45
C GLY A 404 -21.64 -16.26 9.73
N ALA A 405 -22.43 -15.22 9.46
CA ALA A 405 -22.06 -13.84 9.77
C ALA A 405 -21.96 -13.59 11.29
N ALA A 406 -22.88 -14.12 12.09
CA ALA A 406 -22.85 -14.01 13.55
C ALA A 406 -21.61 -14.68 14.15
N ILE A 407 -21.26 -15.88 13.67
CA ILE A 407 -20.04 -16.60 14.08
C ILE A 407 -18.79 -15.81 13.72
N ALA A 408 -18.71 -15.28 12.50
CA ALA A 408 -17.61 -14.43 12.06
C ALA A 408 -17.47 -13.19 12.95
N ALA A 409 -18.57 -12.52 13.31
CA ALA A 409 -18.57 -11.36 14.18
C ALA A 409 -18.01 -11.67 15.58
N VAL A 410 -18.44 -12.77 16.22
CA VAL A 410 -17.94 -13.18 17.55
C VAL A 410 -16.44 -13.49 17.53
N ILE A 411 -15.95 -14.13 16.46
CA ILE A 411 -14.54 -14.53 16.34
C ILE A 411 -13.63 -13.35 15.96
N THR A 412 -14.19 -12.26 15.44
CA THR A 412 -13.41 -11.10 14.95
C THR A 412 -12.49 -10.52 16.02
N VAL A 413 -13.01 -10.26 17.22
CA VAL A 413 -12.26 -9.60 18.31
C VAL A 413 -11.01 -10.41 18.74
N PRO A 414 -11.12 -11.71 19.10
CA PRO A 414 -9.95 -12.48 19.53
C PRO A 414 -8.95 -12.75 18.39
N VAL A 415 -9.41 -12.86 17.13
CA VAL A 415 -8.52 -13.03 15.97
C VAL A 415 -7.76 -11.74 15.67
N HIS A 416 -8.44 -10.59 15.71
CA HIS A 416 -7.82 -9.28 15.50
C HIS A 416 -6.60 -9.11 16.42
N GLY A 417 -6.77 -9.33 17.73
CA GLY A 417 -5.66 -9.20 18.69
C GLY A 417 -4.50 -10.19 18.48
N ARG A 418 -4.74 -11.38 17.91
CA ARG A 418 -3.66 -12.34 17.58
C ARG A 418 -2.93 -11.95 16.30
N VAL A 419 -3.67 -11.59 15.26
CA VAL A 419 -3.12 -11.20 13.96
C VAL A 419 -2.31 -9.92 14.06
N THR A 420 -2.82 -8.90 14.78
CA THR A 420 -2.09 -7.64 15.00
C THR A 420 -0.78 -7.88 15.74
N ARG A 421 -0.78 -8.66 16.84
CA ARG A 421 0.45 -9.01 17.57
C ARG A 421 1.44 -9.81 16.73
N TRP A 422 0.96 -10.72 15.89
CA TRP A 422 1.81 -11.47 14.97
C TRP A 422 2.46 -10.53 13.93
N ALA A 423 1.68 -9.61 13.36
CA ALA A 423 2.17 -8.64 12.38
C ALA A 423 3.19 -7.67 13.01
N GLU A 424 2.91 -7.11 14.19
CA GLU A 424 3.85 -6.25 14.93
C GLU A 424 5.17 -6.97 15.21
N ARG A 425 5.14 -8.21 15.73
CA ARG A 425 6.36 -8.99 15.97
C ARG A 425 7.15 -9.25 14.68
N ARG A 426 6.47 -9.49 13.56
CA ARG A 426 7.09 -9.88 12.30
C ARG A 426 7.69 -8.69 11.54
N PHE A 427 7.06 -7.51 11.63
CA PHE A 427 7.41 -6.33 10.84
C PHE A 427 8.02 -5.19 11.66
N GLN A 428 7.78 -5.12 12.98
CA GLN A 428 8.33 -4.12 13.90
C GLN A 428 9.06 -4.79 15.09
N GLY A 429 9.80 -5.87 14.83
CA GLY A 429 10.40 -6.70 15.88
C GLY A 429 11.30 -5.92 16.85
N ASP A 430 12.05 -4.94 16.37
CA ASP A 430 12.98 -4.15 17.18
C ASP A 430 12.23 -3.19 18.12
N LEU A 431 11.22 -2.48 17.60
CA LEU A 431 10.38 -1.56 18.38
C LEU A 431 9.52 -2.31 19.40
N PHE A 432 8.96 -3.47 19.02
CA PHE A 432 8.21 -4.34 19.92
C PHE A 432 9.09 -4.84 21.09
N ARG A 433 10.34 -5.24 20.79
CA ARG A 433 11.29 -5.63 21.84
C ARG A 433 11.59 -4.44 22.75
N LEU A 434 11.88 -3.26 22.21
CA LEU A 434 12.14 -2.05 22.99
C LEU A 434 11.01 -1.77 23.99
N ARG A 435 9.77 -1.72 23.50
CA ARG A 435 8.57 -1.46 24.31
C ARG A 435 8.40 -2.45 25.46
N ARG A 436 8.74 -3.72 25.24
CA ARG A 436 8.51 -4.79 26.23
C ARG A 436 9.69 -5.06 27.15
N SER A 437 10.93 -4.95 26.67
CA SER A 437 12.12 -5.35 27.43
C SER A 437 12.81 -4.20 28.16
N LEU A 438 12.72 -2.97 27.66
CA LEU A 438 13.37 -1.84 28.30
C LEU A 438 12.79 -1.53 29.68
N PRO A 439 11.45 -1.50 29.91
CA PRO A 439 10.90 -1.25 31.24
C PRO A 439 11.37 -2.26 32.29
N ALA A 440 11.45 -3.55 31.92
CA ALA A 440 11.97 -4.59 32.82
C ALA A 440 13.47 -4.39 33.09
N LEU A 441 14.26 -4.12 32.06
CA LEU A 441 15.71 -3.89 32.19
C LEU A 441 16.02 -2.71 33.11
N VAL A 442 15.35 -1.56 32.93
CA VAL A 442 15.61 -0.39 33.77
C VAL A 442 15.08 -0.59 35.19
N ALA A 443 14.02 -1.38 35.38
CA ALA A 443 13.55 -1.75 36.71
C ALA A 443 14.57 -2.60 37.48
N ASP A 444 15.27 -3.53 36.81
CA ASP A 444 16.32 -4.34 37.43
C ASP A 444 17.59 -3.51 37.70
N LEU A 445 17.96 -2.64 36.75
CA LEU A 445 19.17 -1.81 36.85
C LEU A 445 19.05 -0.69 37.88
N ARG A 446 17.86 -0.19 38.21
CA ARG A 446 17.72 0.95 39.13
C ARG A 446 18.30 0.68 40.53
N GLU A 447 18.28 -0.57 40.98
CA GLU A 447 18.75 -0.98 42.31
C GLU A 447 20.26 -1.30 42.32
N THR A 448 20.82 -1.67 41.18
CA THR A 448 22.17 -2.27 41.10
C THR A 448 23.17 -1.41 40.34
N ALA A 449 22.72 -0.64 39.35
CA ALA A 449 23.58 0.16 38.47
C ALA A 449 23.56 1.64 38.85
N ASP A 450 24.70 2.30 38.66
CA ASP A 450 24.80 3.75 38.77
C ASP A 450 24.02 4.44 37.61
N PRO A 451 23.75 5.75 37.71
CA PRO A 451 22.98 6.48 36.71
C PRO A 451 23.60 6.45 35.31
N GLN A 452 24.94 6.45 35.21
CA GLN A 452 25.65 6.47 33.92
C GLN A 452 25.47 5.13 33.21
N ALA A 453 25.67 4.02 33.92
CA ALA A 453 25.45 2.67 33.42
C ALA A 453 23.99 2.45 32.98
N LEU A 454 23.02 2.95 33.77
CA LEU A 454 21.60 2.91 33.41
C LEU A 454 21.30 3.74 32.15
N GLY A 455 21.88 4.92 32.03
CA GLY A 455 21.78 5.78 30.85
C GLY A 455 22.35 5.11 29.59
N HIS A 456 23.53 4.52 29.69
CA HIS A 456 24.17 3.80 28.57
C HIS A 456 23.36 2.56 28.14
N ALA A 457 22.85 1.77 29.09
CA ALA A 457 21.99 0.63 28.80
C ALA A 457 20.70 1.05 28.09
N THR A 458 20.09 2.15 28.54
CA THR A 458 18.90 2.75 27.93
C THR A 458 19.19 3.20 26.49
N LEU A 459 20.27 3.97 26.27
CA LEU A 459 20.68 4.43 24.95
C LEU A 459 21.06 3.28 24.01
N ALA A 460 21.65 2.19 24.52
CA ALA A 460 21.96 1.02 23.70
C ALA A 460 20.71 0.33 23.16
N ARG A 461 19.67 0.18 24.00
CA ARG A 461 18.36 -0.39 23.59
C ARG A 461 17.61 0.54 22.66
N LEU A 462 17.63 1.85 22.93
CA LEU A 462 17.02 2.85 22.05
C LEU A 462 17.72 2.92 20.68
N GLY A 463 19.04 2.88 20.66
CA GLY A 463 19.82 2.85 19.42
C GLY A 463 19.48 1.66 18.54
N THR A 464 19.12 0.51 19.11
CA THR A 464 18.63 -0.65 18.34
C THR A 464 17.14 -0.53 17.99
N GLY A 465 16.30 -0.08 18.92
CA GLY A 465 14.85 -0.03 18.76
C GLY A 465 14.33 1.08 17.84
N VAL A 466 14.89 2.29 17.94
CA VAL A 466 14.49 3.46 17.13
C VAL A 466 15.56 3.90 16.13
N ARG A 467 16.74 3.25 16.12
CA ARG A 467 17.84 3.48 15.16
C ARG A 467 18.29 4.94 15.07
N ALA A 468 18.36 5.60 16.22
CA ALA A 468 18.99 6.91 16.33
C ALA A 468 20.49 6.79 16.01
N ALA A 469 21.05 7.69 15.19
CA ALA A 469 22.48 7.70 14.89
C ALA A 469 23.30 7.95 16.16
N HIS A 470 22.78 8.83 17.02
CA HIS A 470 23.33 9.18 18.31
C HIS A 470 22.22 9.57 19.28
N GLY A 471 22.54 9.65 20.56
CA GLY A 471 21.61 10.07 21.60
C GLY A 471 22.31 10.38 22.91
N ALA A 472 21.60 11.07 23.80
CA ALA A 472 22.07 11.40 25.13
C ALA A 472 20.93 11.32 26.15
N VAL A 473 21.28 11.01 27.39
CA VAL A 473 20.38 11.08 28.55
C VAL A 473 20.94 12.12 29.50
N THR A 474 20.07 13.03 29.93
CA THR A 474 20.41 14.09 30.87
C THR A 474 19.59 13.94 32.14
N ALA A 475 20.14 14.37 33.27
CA ALA A 475 19.43 14.49 34.55
C ALA A 475 19.98 15.70 35.30
N ASN A 476 19.10 16.47 35.96
CA ASN A 476 19.47 17.68 36.71
C ASN A 476 20.36 18.66 35.91
N GLY A 477 20.11 18.81 34.60
CA GLY A 477 20.87 19.69 33.71
C GLY A 477 22.27 19.18 33.32
N LEU A 478 22.66 17.98 33.74
CA LEU A 478 23.94 17.35 33.42
C LEU A 478 23.77 16.17 32.47
N VAL A 479 24.80 15.90 31.67
CA VAL A 479 24.85 14.74 30.77
C VAL A 479 25.22 13.51 31.61
N ILE A 480 24.31 12.53 31.65
CA ILE A 480 24.51 11.27 32.38
C ILE A 480 25.15 10.22 31.48
N ALA A 481 24.68 10.14 30.24
CA ALA A 481 25.22 9.22 29.25
C ALA A 481 25.06 9.79 27.84
N SER A 482 26.02 9.51 26.96
CA SER A 482 25.92 9.77 25.52
C SER A 482 26.30 8.53 24.72
N ARG A 483 25.81 8.47 23.48
CA ARG A 483 26.13 7.41 22.51
C ARG A 483 26.21 8.01 21.12
N GLY A 484 27.34 7.81 20.43
CA GLY A 484 27.53 8.33 19.07
C GLY A 484 27.72 9.85 18.98
N VAL A 485 27.86 10.54 20.12
CA VAL A 485 28.14 11.97 20.23
C VAL A 485 29.03 12.19 21.46
N GLU A 486 29.99 13.11 21.35
CA GLU A 486 30.92 13.45 22.42
C GLU A 486 30.19 14.18 23.57
N PRO A 487 30.44 13.84 24.84
CA PRO A 487 29.74 14.46 25.99
C PRO A 487 29.84 15.99 26.03
N ASP A 488 30.98 16.54 25.64
CA ASP A 488 31.22 17.98 25.62
C ASP A 488 30.31 18.70 24.62
N THR A 489 30.10 18.10 23.44
CA THR A 489 29.17 18.63 22.43
C THR A 489 27.73 18.66 22.95
N VAL A 490 27.32 17.65 23.72
CA VAL A 490 25.97 17.62 24.33
C VAL A 490 25.84 18.69 25.40
N THR A 491 26.89 18.90 26.20
CA THR A 491 26.93 19.92 27.25
C THR A 491 26.86 21.33 26.65
N ASP A 492 27.60 21.58 25.56
CA ASP A 492 27.52 22.84 24.82
C ASP A 492 26.13 23.05 24.21
N TRP A 493 25.53 22.00 23.64
CA TRP A 493 24.17 22.07 23.13
C TRP A 493 23.16 22.42 24.23
N LEU A 494 23.26 21.81 25.42
CA LEU A 494 22.39 22.10 26.57
C LEU A 494 22.48 23.58 27.01
N ARG A 495 23.68 24.17 26.97
CA ARG A 495 23.89 25.59 27.31
C ARG A 495 23.21 26.53 26.31
N HIS A 496 23.16 26.17 25.04
CA HIS A 496 22.60 27.02 23.97
C HIS A 496 21.10 26.81 23.74
N ALA A 497 20.58 25.60 23.97
CA ALA A 497 19.20 25.25 23.68
C ALA A 497 18.18 25.92 24.62
N GLY A 498 18.62 26.47 25.76
CA GLY A 498 17.77 26.99 26.82
C GLY A 498 17.07 25.86 27.58
N GLU A 499 16.78 26.06 28.87
CA GLU A 499 16.08 25.06 29.68
C GLU A 499 14.81 24.56 28.98
N ALA A 500 14.78 23.25 28.74
CA ALA A 500 13.63 22.37 28.81
C ALA A 500 12.26 23.07 28.63
N PRO A 501 11.59 22.96 27.47
CA PRO A 501 10.25 23.53 27.31
C PRO A 501 9.30 22.99 28.39
N GLY A 502 8.53 23.90 29.01
CA GLY A 502 7.74 23.62 30.22
C GLY A 502 6.55 22.65 30.07
N ASP A 503 6.31 22.13 28.86
CA ASP A 503 5.33 21.08 28.62
C ASP A 503 6.02 19.71 28.70
N HIS A 504 5.83 19.02 29.82
CA HIS A 504 6.43 17.70 30.09
C HIS A 504 5.50 16.53 29.71
N ASP A 505 4.25 16.80 29.32
CA ASP A 505 3.30 15.76 28.89
C ASP A 505 3.52 15.31 27.46
N ARG A 506 4.40 15.99 26.72
CA ARG A 506 4.64 15.76 25.30
C ARG A 506 6.12 15.75 24.96
N LEU A 507 6.47 14.88 24.02
CA LEU A 507 7.76 14.95 23.34
C LEU A 507 7.84 16.18 22.43
N HIS A 508 9.07 16.69 22.29
CA HIS A 508 9.39 17.89 21.53
C HIS A 508 10.12 17.50 20.26
N ALA A 509 9.57 17.93 19.13
CA ALA A 509 10.07 17.60 17.81
C ALA A 509 10.48 18.87 17.08
N ASP A 510 11.78 19.12 16.99
CA ASP A 510 12.35 20.23 16.23
C ASP A 510 13.14 19.69 15.04
N ARG A 511 12.51 19.65 13.86
CA ARG A 511 13.16 19.12 12.66
C ARG A 511 14.29 20.01 12.14
N GLY A 512 14.42 21.24 12.63
CA GLY A 512 15.49 22.16 12.28
C GLY A 512 16.78 21.89 13.05
N ASP A 513 16.71 21.18 14.18
CA ASP A 513 17.86 20.86 15.01
C ASP A 513 18.68 19.71 14.38
N PRO A 514 19.92 19.94 13.94
CA PRO A 514 20.75 18.91 13.32
C PRO A 514 21.27 17.89 14.34
N LEU A 515 21.34 18.26 15.62
CA LEU A 515 21.95 17.44 16.67
C LEU A 515 20.89 16.61 17.40
N PHE A 516 19.79 17.21 17.84
CA PHE A 516 18.74 16.53 18.62
C PHE A 516 17.32 16.93 18.15
N PRO A 517 16.89 16.41 16.99
CA PRO A 517 15.60 16.75 16.42
C PRO A 517 14.40 16.15 17.17
N LEU A 518 14.63 15.21 18.08
CA LEU A 518 13.61 14.64 18.96
C LEU A 518 14.08 14.63 20.41
N ARG A 519 13.25 15.17 21.30
CA ARG A 519 13.53 15.32 22.74
C ARG A 519 12.34 14.76 23.51
N VAL A 520 12.60 13.81 24.39
CA VAL A 520 11.56 13.11 25.15
C VAL A 520 11.75 13.46 26.63
N PRO A 521 10.74 14.06 27.29
CA PRO A 521 10.82 14.33 28.71
C PRO A 521 10.79 13.00 29.48
N LEU A 522 11.76 12.79 30.37
CA LEU A 522 11.75 11.67 31.31
C LEU A 522 10.98 12.11 32.55
N TYR A 523 9.65 12.08 32.44
CA TYR A 523 8.72 12.43 33.51
C TYR A 523 8.07 11.18 34.07
N ALA A 524 7.91 11.14 35.40
CA ALA A 524 7.16 10.11 36.09
C ALA A 524 6.30 10.70 37.22
N ASP A 525 5.07 10.21 37.34
CA ASP A 525 4.16 10.59 38.43
C ASP A 525 4.81 10.29 39.79
N GLY A 526 4.81 11.28 40.68
CA GLY A 526 5.43 11.21 42.01
C GLY A 526 6.93 11.49 42.07
N VAL A 527 7.63 11.49 40.92
CA VAL A 527 9.06 11.85 40.81
C VAL A 527 9.24 13.24 40.18
N GLY A 528 8.36 13.60 39.24
CA GLY A 528 8.51 14.79 38.41
C GLY A 528 9.44 14.56 37.22
N LEU A 529 10.05 15.63 36.73
CA LEU A 529 11.00 15.58 35.62
C LEU A 529 12.36 15.07 36.12
N ALA A 530 12.67 13.81 35.85
CA ALA A 530 13.97 13.22 36.16
C ALA A 530 15.06 13.70 35.18
N GLY A 531 14.68 14.07 33.95
CA GLY A 531 15.63 14.44 32.93
C GLY A 531 15.08 14.47 31.50
N TRP A 532 15.98 14.43 30.52
CA TRP A 532 15.62 14.39 29.10
C TRP A 532 16.34 13.26 28.37
N LEU A 533 15.61 12.62 27.47
CA LEU A 533 16.16 11.73 26.47
C LEU A 533 16.25 12.47 25.14
N LEU A 534 17.48 12.70 24.69
CA LEU A 534 17.81 13.43 23.46
C LEU A 534 18.18 12.43 22.38
N LEU A 535 17.51 12.49 21.23
CA LEU A 535 17.70 11.57 20.12
C LEU A 535 18.10 12.32 18.85
N GLY A 536 19.23 11.90 18.28
CA GLY A 536 19.76 12.44 17.03
C GLY A 536 18.93 12.06 15.80
N PRO A 537 19.23 12.58 14.62
CA PRO A 537 18.63 12.11 13.38
C PRO A 537 18.95 10.63 13.13
N ARG A 538 18.16 10.01 12.25
CA ARG A 538 18.46 8.67 11.77
C ARG A 538 19.58 8.69 10.75
N PRO A 539 20.34 7.58 10.60
CA PRO A 539 21.37 7.47 9.56
C PRO A 539 20.85 7.70 8.13
N ASP A 540 19.55 7.47 7.89
CA ASP A 540 18.90 7.67 6.59
C ASP A 540 18.27 9.08 6.41
N GLY A 541 18.39 9.95 7.42
CA GLY A 541 17.82 11.29 7.44
C GLY A 541 16.29 11.33 7.61
N SER A 542 15.65 10.19 7.87
CA SER A 542 14.21 10.16 8.16
C SER A 542 13.92 10.61 9.60
N PHE A 543 12.73 11.19 9.80
CA PHE A 543 12.25 11.54 11.14
C PHE A 543 11.54 10.35 11.78
N TYR A 544 11.47 10.33 13.11
CA TYR A 544 10.80 9.28 13.88
C TYR A 544 9.29 9.20 13.56
N GLY A 545 8.81 7.97 13.39
CA GLY A 545 7.42 7.64 13.07
C GLY A 545 6.46 7.94 14.22
N LYS A 546 5.15 7.76 14.00
CA LYS A 546 4.14 7.96 15.06
C LYS A 546 4.28 6.92 16.18
N ASP A 547 4.30 5.64 15.83
CA ASP A 547 4.30 4.54 16.80
C ASP A 547 5.59 4.49 17.62
N GLU A 548 6.70 4.95 17.03
CA GLU A 548 7.99 5.10 17.73
C GLU A 548 7.92 6.21 18.76
N ARG A 549 7.34 7.35 18.41
CA ARG A 549 7.14 8.47 19.33
C ARG A 549 6.18 8.12 20.46
N GLU A 550 5.11 7.39 20.18
CA GLU A 550 4.23 6.84 21.22
C GLU A 550 4.96 5.86 22.13
N THR A 551 5.73 4.93 21.55
CA THR A 551 6.55 3.98 22.32
C THR A 551 7.57 4.69 23.20
N LEU A 552 8.23 5.74 22.70
CA LEU A 552 9.19 6.55 23.44
C LEU A 552 8.54 7.26 24.64
N MET A 553 7.30 7.75 24.49
CA MET A 553 6.55 8.31 25.63
C MET A 553 6.15 7.24 26.65
N GLU A 554 5.74 6.05 26.19
CA GLU A 554 5.36 4.96 27.09
C GLU A 554 6.53 4.44 27.95
N ILE A 555 7.74 4.39 27.38
CA ILE A 555 8.94 3.97 28.12
C ILE A 555 9.56 5.11 28.94
N ALA A 556 9.17 6.37 28.71
CA ALA A 556 9.75 7.52 29.40
C ALA A 556 9.53 7.43 30.91
N ASP A 557 8.32 7.03 31.33
CA ASP A 557 7.94 6.92 32.75
C ASP A 557 8.75 5.83 33.50
N PRO A 558 8.83 4.58 33.03
CA PRO A 558 9.74 3.58 33.62
C PRO A 558 11.20 4.04 33.71
N VAL A 559 11.73 4.68 32.66
CA VAL A 559 13.11 5.18 32.63
C VAL A 559 13.31 6.32 33.63
N ALA A 560 12.35 7.25 33.72
CA ALA A 560 12.39 8.37 34.65
C ALA A 560 12.42 7.90 36.11
N ARG A 561 11.54 6.97 36.50
CA ARG A 561 11.56 6.37 37.85
C ARG A 561 12.87 5.68 38.15
N ALA A 562 13.37 4.88 37.21
CA ALA A 562 14.61 4.13 37.38
C ALA A 562 15.82 5.07 37.53
N LEU A 563 15.89 6.12 36.72
CA LEU A 563 16.94 7.14 36.78
C LEU A 563 16.89 7.90 38.10
N ALA A 564 15.72 8.34 38.55
CA ALA A 564 15.58 9.06 39.82
C ALA A 564 15.97 8.21 41.04
N ILE A 565 15.58 6.93 41.07
CA ILE A 565 15.97 6.00 42.15
C ILE A 565 17.49 5.78 42.14
N SER A 566 18.07 5.49 40.98
CA SER A 566 19.52 5.28 40.84
C SER A 566 20.32 6.54 41.19
N SER A 567 19.89 7.73 40.74
CA SER A 567 20.53 9.02 41.05
C SER A 567 20.47 9.33 42.54
N ARG A 568 19.32 9.10 43.19
CA ARG A 568 19.20 9.29 44.65
C ARG A 568 20.13 8.34 45.40
N ARG A 569 20.13 7.05 45.07
CA ARG A 569 21.00 6.05 45.68
C ARG A 569 22.48 6.43 45.53
N HIS A 570 22.90 6.78 44.33
CA HIS A 570 24.29 7.17 44.06
C HIS A 570 24.69 8.42 44.87
N SER A 571 23.81 9.43 44.97
CA SER A 571 24.07 10.61 45.79
C SER A 571 24.23 10.27 47.28
N GLU A 572 23.41 9.36 47.81
CA GLU A 572 23.51 8.90 49.20
C GLU A 572 24.79 8.09 49.46
N GLU A 573 25.18 7.23 48.52
CA GLU A 573 26.44 6.47 48.59
C GLU A 573 27.66 7.39 48.55
N THR A 574 27.67 8.37 47.66
CA THR A 574 28.77 9.36 47.56
C THR A 574 28.85 10.20 48.83
N ALA A 575 27.71 10.65 49.37
CA ALA A 575 27.67 11.42 50.62
C ALA A 575 28.18 10.60 51.81
N ARG A 576 27.84 9.31 51.88
CA ARG A 576 28.36 8.38 52.91
C ARG A 576 29.87 8.16 52.76
N ALA A 577 30.37 7.95 51.55
CA ALA A 577 31.79 7.81 51.28
C ALA A 577 32.56 9.07 51.70
N SER A 578 32.12 10.26 51.28
CA SER A 578 32.75 11.52 51.69
C SER A 578 32.64 11.81 53.20
N ALA A 579 31.61 11.30 53.89
CA ALA A 579 31.53 11.38 55.35
C ALA A 579 32.56 10.44 56.02
N PHE A 580 32.74 9.24 55.47
CA PHE A 580 33.74 8.28 55.94
C PHE A 580 35.17 8.78 55.73
N ASP A 581 35.47 9.36 54.56
CA ASP A 581 36.78 9.96 54.26
C ASP A 581 37.09 11.10 55.23
N ARG A 582 36.11 11.97 55.51
CA ARG A 582 36.25 13.05 56.50
C ARG A 582 36.49 12.53 57.92
N LEU A 583 35.86 11.42 58.31
CA LEU A 583 36.11 10.79 59.61
C LEU A 583 37.50 10.18 59.68
N THR A 584 37.93 9.49 58.62
CA THR A 584 39.28 8.91 58.51
C THR A 584 40.34 10.01 58.62
N GLN A 585 40.17 11.10 57.88
CA GLN A 585 41.09 12.23 57.91
C GLN A 585 41.16 12.88 59.31
N ARG A 586 40.01 13.02 59.99
CA ARG A 586 39.98 13.50 61.39
C ARG A 586 40.68 12.56 62.36
N LEU A 587 40.55 11.24 62.18
CA LEU A 587 41.25 10.26 63.01
C LEU A 587 42.77 10.38 62.81
N THR A 588 43.24 10.49 61.57
CA THR A 588 44.66 10.71 61.26
C THR A 588 45.18 12.03 61.86
N ASP A 589 44.39 13.12 61.78
CA ASP A 589 44.75 14.39 62.40
C ASP A 589 44.84 14.26 63.94
N LEU A 590 43.95 13.50 64.57
CA LEU A 590 44.00 13.23 66.01
C LEU A 590 45.19 12.35 66.41
N GLU A 591 45.51 11.32 65.63
CA GLU A 591 46.69 10.47 65.84
C GLU A 591 47.98 11.30 65.76
N THR A 592 48.12 12.15 64.74
CA THR A 592 49.31 13.01 64.62
C THR A 592 49.41 14.04 65.75
N LEU A 593 48.29 14.55 66.28
CA LEU A 593 48.29 15.40 67.47
C LEU A 593 48.68 14.63 68.72
N PHE A 594 48.21 13.39 68.87
CA PHE A 594 48.57 12.51 69.98
C PHE A 594 50.06 12.16 69.96
N ASP A 595 50.62 11.80 68.81
CA ASP A 595 52.05 11.52 68.64
C ASP A 595 52.91 12.73 68.98
N ARG A 596 52.49 13.94 68.57
CA ARG A 596 53.16 15.20 68.97
C ARG A 596 53.10 15.43 70.48
N LEU A 597 51.96 15.15 71.12
CA LEU A 597 51.81 15.26 72.58
C LEU A 597 52.70 14.25 73.32
N VAL A 598 52.76 13.00 72.86
CA VAL A 598 53.64 11.97 73.42
C VAL A 598 55.11 12.33 73.23
N ALA A 599 55.50 12.80 72.05
CA ALA A 599 56.88 13.26 71.78
C ALA A 599 57.27 14.50 72.60
N SER A 600 56.30 15.35 72.99
CA SER A 600 56.53 16.52 73.84
C SER A 600 56.70 16.21 75.33
N ARG A 601 56.35 14.99 75.77
CA ARG A 601 56.65 14.52 77.13
C ARG A 601 58.07 13.96 77.16
N THR A 602 59.02 14.79 77.61
CA THR A 602 60.33 14.33 78.06
C THR A 602 60.19 13.28 79.16
N PRO A 603 61.04 12.24 79.21
CA PRO A 603 61.01 11.26 80.28
C PRO A 603 61.46 11.94 81.59
N ILE A 604 60.50 12.19 82.48
CA ILE A 604 60.78 12.59 83.86
C ILE A 604 61.16 11.32 84.62
N GLY A 605 62.47 11.11 84.81
CA GLY A 605 62.98 10.30 85.92
C GLY A 605 64.03 9.25 85.56
N SER A 606 65.31 9.61 85.70
CA SER A 606 66.27 8.85 86.54
C SER A 606 67.54 9.67 86.75
N ALA A 607 67.47 10.62 87.67
CA ALA A 607 68.63 11.15 88.38
C ALA A 607 68.32 11.08 89.87
N VAL A 608 68.57 9.91 90.48
CA VAL A 608 68.77 9.78 91.93
C VAL A 608 69.89 8.78 92.14
N THR A 609 70.95 9.31 92.77
CA THR A 609 72.15 8.71 93.39
C THR A 609 73.15 7.98 92.52
#